data_AF-A0A453B7F0-F1
#
_entry.id   AF-A0A453B7F0-F1
#
_cell.length_a   1.000
_cell.length_b   1.000
_cell.length_c   1.000
_cell.angle_alpha   90.00
_cell.angle_beta   90.00
_cell.angle_gamma   90.00
#
_symmetry.space_group_name_H-M   'P 1'
#
loop_
_entity.id
_entity.type
_entity.pdbx_description
1 polymer ?
#
loop_
_entity_poly.entity_id
_entity_poly.type
_entity_poly.pdbx_seq_one_letter_code
_entity_poly.pdbx_strand_id
1 'polypeptide(L)'
;ITSTPSKFVHCIVWAKELLFAKLFGDKNQDNDLNVHSKDGSSSKLDVFERDVDEDLDQYAQRIYDHVFGYNIEVALENEETWKNRRRPNPVYIRDTLPEAVKQNGSSWDCSNDHEEPSAMASLGLTNPQEIWTLAENSRVLLEAFKLFFEKREKEIGNLVFDKDDQLAVEFVTAAANIRAHSFGIPLHSLFEAKGVAGNIVHAVATTNAIIAGLIVIEAIKVLQDDYKNYRQNDILS
;
A
#
# COMPACT_ATOMS: atom_id res chain seq x y z
N ILE A 1 -7.16 -8.22 -4.75
CA ILE A 1 -6.54 -7.00 -4.19
C ILE A 1 -5.35 -6.57 -5.05
N THR A 2 -4.52 -7.53 -5.46
CA THR A 2 -3.28 -7.32 -6.23
C THR A 2 -3.48 -6.71 -7.63
N SER A 3 -4.46 -7.16 -8.41
CA SER A 3 -4.59 -6.73 -9.82
C SER A 3 -5.75 -5.76 -10.12
N THR A 4 -6.81 -5.77 -9.31
CA THR A 4 -8.03 -4.96 -9.59
C THR A 4 -8.64 -4.34 -8.32
N PRO A 5 -8.03 -3.29 -7.74
CA PRO A 5 -8.64 -2.56 -6.64
C PRO A 5 -9.91 -1.83 -7.12
N SER A 6 -10.90 -1.73 -6.24
CA SER A 6 -12.20 -1.08 -6.50
C SER A 6 -12.65 -0.18 -5.35
N LYS A 7 -12.02 -0.33 -4.18
CA LYS A 7 -12.25 0.46 -2.98
C LYS A 7 -10.90 0.88 -2.43
N PHE A 8 -10.86 2.01 -1.72
CA PHE A 8 -9.64 2.53 -1.11
C PHE A 8 -8.96 1.52 -0.17
N VAL A 9 -9.74 0.73 0.58
CA VAL A 9 -9.20 -0.35 1.43
C VAL A 9 -8.35 -1.35 0.65
N HIS A 10 -8.65 -1.65 -0.62
CA HIS A 10 -7.81 -2.54 -1.42
C HIS A 10 -6.44 -1.90 -1.75
N CYS A 11 -6.40 -0.58 -1.92
CA CYS A 11 -5.15 0.15 -2.13
C CYS A 11 -4.31 0.20 -0.85
N ILE A 12 -4.93 0.38 0.31
CA ILE A 12 -4.25 0.34 1.61
C ILE A 12 -3.67 -1.05 1.90
N VAL A 13 -4.47 -2.12 1.71
CA VAL A 13 -3.97 -3.50 1.88
C VAL A 13 -2.78 -3.75 0.95
N TRP A 14 -2.87 -3.31 -0.30
CA TRP A 14 -1.76 -3.43 -1.25
C TRP A 14 -0.52 -2.66 -0.80
N ALA A 15 -0.67 -1.42 -0.34
CA ALA A 15 0.45 -0.59 0.09
C ALA A 15 1.14 -1.16 1.34
N LYS A 16 0.36 -1.67 2.29
CA LYS A 16 0.85 -2.28 3.53
C LYS A 16 1.45 -3.67 3.32
N GLU A 17 0.67 -4.61 2.79
CA GLU A 17 1.02 -6.03 2.78
C GLU A 17 1.94 -6.40 1.62
N LEU A 18 1.95 -5.59 0.55
CA LEU A 18 2.80 -5.85 -0.60
C LEU A 18 3.96 -4.86 -0.65
N LEU A 19 3.68 -3.56 -0.80
CA LEU A 19 4.75 -2.59 -1.07
C LEU A 19 5.66 -2.37 0.16
N PHE A 20 5.08 -2.06 1.31
CA PHE A 20 5.84 -1.84 2.54
C PHE A 20 6.58 -3.11 2.98
N ALA A 21 5.90 -4.26 2.97
CA ALA A 21 6.54 -5.54 3.29
C ALA A 21 7.68 -5.89 2.32
N LYS A 22 7.56 -5.58 1.02
CA LYS A 22 8.63 -5.83 0.05
C LYS A 22 9.85 -4.97 0.29
N LEU A 23 9.63 -3.69 0.58
CA LEU A 23 10.71 -2.70 0.70
C LEU A 23 11.42 -2.77 2.06
N PHE A 24 10.67 -3.01 3.13
CA PHE A 24 11.17 -2.88 4.49
C PHE A 24 11.06 -4.17 5.32
N GLY A 25 10.21 -5.11 4.91
CA GLY A 25 10.00 -6.39 5.59
C GLY A 25 10.98 -7.50 5.17
N ASP A 26 10.64 -8.74 5.54
CA ASP A 26 11.49 -9.91 5.30
C ASP A 26 11.62 -10.22 3.81
N LYS A 27 12.87 -10.16 3.32
CA LYS A 27 13.24 -10.41 1.93
C LYS A 27 12.96 -11.84 1.48
N ASN A 28 12.80 -12.78 2.41
CA ASN A 28 12.54 -14.18 2.12
C ASN A 28 11.06 -14.50 1.89
N GLN A 29 10.16 -13.54 2.10
CA GLN A 29 8.74 -13.73 1.81
C GLN A 29 8.47 -13.49 0.32
N ASP A 30 7.86 -14.49 -0.33
CA ASP A 30 7.35 -14.36 -1.70
C ASP A 30 6.32 -13.21 -1.76
N ASN A 31 6.52 -12.31 -2.71
CA ASN A 31 5.68 -11.11 -2.86
C ASN A 31 5.18 -10.97 -4.30
N ASP A 32 3.85 -10.85 -4.44
CA ASP A 32 3.14 -10.71 -5.72
C ASP A 32 3.46 -9.41 -6.50
N LEU A 33 4.33 -8.54 -5.97
CA LEU A 33 4.82 -7.36 -6.69
C LEU A 33 5.88 -7.66 -7.74
N ASN A 34 6.49 -8.85 -7.71
CA ASN A 34 7.45 -9.25 -8.72
C ASN A 34 6.74 -9.57 -10.03
N VAL A 35 6.61 -8.56 -10.88
CA VAL A 35 6.10 -8.74 -12.24
C VAL A 35 7.22 -9.29 -13.11
N HIS A 36 7.34 -10.62 -13.15
CA HIS A 36 8.28 -11.29 -14.05
C HIS A 36 7.89 -11.00 -15.51
N SER A 37 8.79 -10.37 -16.28
CA SER A 37 8.65 -10.37 -17.74
C SER A 37 8.55 -11.82 -18.21
N LYS A 38 7.64 -12.08 -19.14
CA LYS A 38 7.42 -13.39 -19.78
C LYS A 38 8.63 -13.93 -20.56
N ASP A 39 9.70 -13.15 -20.66
CA ASP A 39 10.94 -13.55 -21.32
C ASP A 39 11.80 -14.36 -20.36
N GLY A 40 11.91 -15.66 -20.65
CA GLY A 40 12.68 -16.65 -19.89
C GLY A 40 14.21 -16.47 -19.88
N SER A 41 14.71 -15.23 -19.77
CA SER A 41 16.10 -14.98 -19.40
C SER A 41 16.18 -14.84 -17.88
N SER A 42 16.46 -15.97 -17.24
CA SER A 42 16.89 -16.04 -15.84
C SER A 42 18.03 -15.04 -15.59
N SER A 43 17.98 -14.30 -14.48
CA SER A 43 18.86 -13.19 -14.03
C SER A 43 18.48 -11.76 -14.43
N LYS A 44 17.37 -11.22 -13.89
CA LYS A 44 17.30 -9.80 -13.55
C LYS A 44 17.22 -9.71 -12.03
N LEU A 45 18.17 -8.98 -11.44
CA LEU A 45 18.20 -8.57 -10.05
C LEU A 45 16.80 -8.09 -9.63
N ASP A 46 16.40 -8.41 -8.40
CA ASP A 46 15.14 -7.95 -7.85
C ASP A 46 15.13 -6.41 -7.93
N VAL A 47 14.14 -5.81 -8.61
CA VAL A 47 14.09 -4.35 -8.79
C VAL A 47 14.01 -3.65 -7.42
N PHE A 48 13.58 -4.36 -6.38
CA PHE A 48 13.53 -3.89 -5.00
C PHE A 48 14.86 -4.06 -4.24
N GLU A 49 15.93 -4.52 -4.91
CA GLU A 49 17.29 -4.44 -4.40
C GLU A 49 17.95 -3.13 -4.83
N ARG A 50 18.60 -2.48 -3.86
CA ARG A 50 19.38 -1.27 -4.08
C ARG A 50 20.76 -1.66 -4.57
N ASP A 51 21.19 -1.07 -5.68
CA ASP A 51 22.56 -1.22 -6.17
C ASP A 51 23.53 -0.42 -5.29
N VAL A 52 24.75 -0.93 -5.11
CA VAL A 52 25.76 -0.35 -4.19
C VAL A 52 26.18 1.06 -4.61
N ASP A 53 26.11 1.36 -5.90
CA ASP A 53 26.51 2.66 -6.49
C ASP A 53 25.30 3.60 -6.72
N GLU A 54 24.08 3.19 -6.35
CA GLU A 54 22.86 3.97 -6.58
C GLU A 54 22.56 4.92 -5.40
N ASP A 55 22.34 6.19 -5.75
CA ASP A 55 21.90 7.22 -4.81
C ASP A 55 20.47 6.95 -4.33
N LEU A 56 20.14 7.34 -3.10
CA LEU A 56 18.82 7.08 -2.51
C LEU A 56 17.69 7.72 -3.31
N ASP A 57 17.92 8.92 -3.85
CA ASP A 57 16.97 9.61 -4.71
C ASP A 57 16.71 8.82 -6.01
N GLN A 58 17.77 8.34 -6.66
CA GLN A 58 17.63 7.55 -7.90
C GLN A 58 16.91 6.24 -7.65
N TYR A 59 17.25 5.57 -6.55
CA TYR A 59 16.59 4.34 -6.13
C TYR A 59 15.10 4.56 -5.86
N ALA A 60 14.74 5.60 -5.10
CA ALA A 60 13.35 5.94 -4.81
C ALA A 60 12.54 6.24 -6.08
N GLN A 61 13.13 6.97 -7.03
CA GLN A 61 12.51 7.28 -8.33
C GLN A 61 12.29 6.00 -9.16
N ARG A 62 13.29 5.12 -9.21
CA ARG A 62 13.21 3.83 -9.91
C ARG A 62 12.11 2.95 -9.36
N ILE A 63 12.01 2.84 -8.03
CA ILE A 63 10.92 2.10 -7.37
C ILE A 63 9.57 2.74 -7.68
N TYR A 64 9.47 4.07 -7.60
CA TYR A 64 8.23 4.79 -7.92
C TYR A 64 7.73 4.47 -9.33
N ASP A 65 8.59 4.67 -10.34
CA ASP A 65 8.23 4.47 -11.74
C ASP A 65 7.96 2.99 -12.06
N HIS A 66 8.66 2.07 -11.41
CA HIS A 66 8.39 0.63 -11.57
C HIS A 66 7.04 0.23 -10.97
N VAL A 67 6.74 0.69 -9.76
CA VAL A 67 5.56 0.28 -8.99
C VAL A 67 4.27 0.93 -9.48
N PHE A 68 4.30 2.23 -9.80
CA PHE A 68 3.12 2.99 -10.22
C PHE A 68 3.03 3.18 -11.74
N GLY A 69 4.13 3.01 -12.46
CA GLY A 69 4.19 3.04 -13.92
C GLY A 69 4.16 1.63 -14.51
N TYR A 70 5.32 0.97 -14.55
CA TYR A 70 5.52 -0.30 -15.26
C TYR A 70 4.56 -1.41 -14.80
N ASN A 71 4.37 -1.61 -13.49
CA ASN A 71 3.45 -2.63 -12.98
C ASN A 71 2.00 -2.38 -13.40
N ILE A 72 1.60 -1.11 -13.58
CA ILE A 72 0.27 -0.75 -14.09
C ILE A 72 0.19 -1.02 -15.60
N GLU A 73 1.26 -0.74 -16.36
CA GLU A 73 1.33 -1.09 -17.79
C GLU A 73 1.22 -2.59 -18.02
N VAL A 74 1.96 -3.41 -17.27
CA VAL A 74 1.85 -4.86 -17.38
C VAL A 74 0.45 -5.35 -16.96
N ALA A 75 -0.17 -4.71 -15.96
CA ALA A 75 -1.55 -5.00 -15.62
C ALA A 75 -2.53 -4.64 -16.76
N LEU A 76 -2.23 -3.62 -17.57
CA LEU A 76 -3.03 -3.21 -18.74
C LEU A 76 -2.97 -4.20 -19.90
N GLU A 77 -1.86 -4.92 -20.08
CA GLU A 77 -1.70 -5.94 -21.14
C GLU A 77 -2.75 -7.05 -21.06
N ASN A 78 -3.30 -7.30 -19.88
CA ASN A 78 -4.40 -8.26 -19.69
C ASN A 78 -5.75 -7.66 -20.11
N GLU A 79 -5.96 -7.53 -21.42
CA GLU A 79 -7.14 -6.88 -22.01
C GLU A 79 -8.48 -7.49 -21.56
N GLU A 80 -8.53 -8.79 -21.27
CA GLU A 80 -9.75 -9.47 -20.80
C GLU A 80 -10.26 -8.90 -19.47
N THR A 81 -9.34 -8.49 -18.59
CA THR A 81 -9.67 -7.94 -17.28
C THR A 81 -10.34 -6.57 -17.37
N TRP A 82 -10.07 -5.82 -18.44
CA TRP A 82 -10.49 -4.43 -18.59
C TRP A 82 -11.70 -4.23 -19.51
N LYS A 83 -12.27 -5.29 -20.10
CA LYS A 83 -13.45 -5.20 -20.96
C LYS A 83 -14.65 -4.51 -20.28
N ASN A 84 -14.84 -4.78 -18.98
CA ASN A 84 -15.97 -4.27 -18.18
C ASN A 84 -15.53 -3.33 -17.04
N ARG A 85 -14.26 -2.87 -17.05
CA ARG A 85 -13.67 -2.10 -15.94
C ARG A 85 -12.97 -0.86 -16.47
N ARG A 86 -12.78 0.15 -15.61
CA ARG A 86 -11.97 1.33 -15.94
C ARG A 86 -10.51 0.90 -16.07
N ARG A 87 -9.88 1.31 -17.16
CA ARG A 87 -8.45 1.09 -17.40
C ARG A 87 -7.65 1.96 -16.43
N PRO A 88 -6.67 1.40 -15.71
CA PRO A 88 -5.81 2.21 -14.87
C PRO A 88 -4.88 3.10 -15.70
N ASN A 89 -4.50 4.24 -15.13
CA ASN A 89 -3.53 5.15 -15.72
C ASN A 89 -2.19 4.98 -14.99
N PRO A 90 -1.10 4.63 -15.70
CA PRO A 90 0.25 4.66 -15.15
C PRO A 90 0.58 6.07 -14.63
N VAL A 91 1.27 6.13 -13.48
CA VAL A 91 1.70 7.39 -12.87
C VAL A 91 3.20 7.38 -12.74
N TYR A 92 3.88 8.22 -13.52
CA TYR A 92 5.33 8.39 -13.45
C TYR A 92 5.70 9.61 -12.61
N ILE A 93 6.92 9.60 -12.06
CA ILE A 93 7.38 10.71 -11.24
C ILE A 93 7.46 12.03 -12.04
N ARG A 94 7.84 11.96 -13.32
CA ARG A 94 7.95 13.13 -14.20
C ARG A 94 6.64 13.88 -14.39
N ASP A 95 5.52 13.17 -14.33
CA ASP A 95 4.18 13.75 -14.51
C ASP A 95 3.62 14.34 -13.22
N THR A 96 4.14 13.91 -12.07
CA THR A 96 3.63 14.28 -10.74
C THR A 96 4.47 15.38 -10.07
N LEU A 97 5.77 15.42 -10.36
CA LEU A 97 6.67 16.48 -9.93
C LEU A 97 7.33 17.16 -11.15
N PRO A 98 6.74 18.24 -11.69
CA PRO A 98 7.49 19.13 -12.57
C PRO A 98 8.74 19.63 -11.83
N GLU A 99 9.90 19.67 -12.49
CA GLU A 99 11.25 20.02 -11.97
C GLU A 99 11.36 21.40 -11.28
N ALA A 100 10.25 22.10 -11.07
CA ALA A 100 10.14 23.40 -10.43
C ALA A 100 9.80 23.32 -8.93
N VAL A 101 10.37 22.38 -8.17
CA VAL A 101 10.62 22.58 -6.73
C VAL A 101 12.02 22.08 -6.40
N LYS A 102 13.02 22.78 -6.94
CA LYS A 102 14.26 22.95 -6.18
C LYS A 102 13.86 23.66 -4.90
N GLN A 103 14.06 22.96 -3.79
CA GLN A 103 13.97 23.43 -2.42
C GLN A 103 14.30 24.93 -2.34
N ASN A 104 13.31 25.78 -2.07
CA ASN A 104 13.60 26.94 -1.25
C ASN A 104 13.92 26.36 0.11
N GLY A 105 15.22 26.25 0.40
CA GLY A 105 15.70 25.83 1.69
C GLY A 105 15.12 26.73 2.77
N SER A 106 14.13 26.25 3.51
CA SER A 106 14.07 26.52 4.92
C SER A 106 14.68 25.30 5.61
N SER A 107 16.00 25.38 5.82
CA SER A 107 16.62 24.69 6.94
C SER A 107 15.91 25.23 8.19
N TRP A 108 14.87 24.53 8.62
CA TRP A 108 14.35 24.66 9.97
C TRP A 108 15.06 23.58 10.78
N ASP A 109 16.20 23.99 11.32
CA ASP A 109 16.96 23.26 12.30
C ASP A 109 16.07 23.08 13.54
N CYS A 110 15.53 21.89 13.73
CA CYS A 110 14.93 21.47 15.00
C CYS A 110 15.51 20.13 15.38
N SER A 111 16.64 20.23 16.06
CA SER A 111 17.14 19.20 16.96
C SER A 111 16.07 18.96 18.03
N ASN A 112 15.17 18.02 17.77
CA ASN A 112 14.34 17.41 18.81
C ASN A 112 14.53 15.89 18.68
N ASP A 113 15.55 15.38 19.35
CA ASP A 113 15.97 13.95 19.35
C ASP A 113 14.94 12.98 19.98
N HIS A 114 13.69 13.42 20.17
CA HIS A 114 12.63 12.66 20.81
C HIS A 114 11.33 12.55 19.99
N GLU A 115 11.27 13.10 18.79
CA GLU A 115 10.08 12.98 17.92
C GLU A 115 10.29 11.90 16.85
N GLU A 116 9.29 11.03 16.70
CA GLU A 116 9.28 10.01 15.65
C GLU A 116 9.44 10.67 14.26
N PRO A 117 10.20 10.04 13.35
CA PRO A 117 10.39 10.61 12.02
C PRO A 117 9.05 10.75 11.30
N SER A 118 8.79 11.95 10.74
CA SER A 118 7.58 12.25 9.98
C SER A 118 7.94 12.99 8.69
N ALA A 119 7.54 12.42 7.56
CA ALA A 119 7.67 13.02 6.24
C ALA A 119 6.68 14.17 6.05
N MET A 120 5.47 14.07 6.59
CA MET A 120 4.49 15.18 6.51
C MET A 120 5.00 16.43 7.23
N ALA A 121 5.59 16.27 8.42
CA ALA A 121 6.19 17.37 9.18
C ALA A 121 7.37 17.99 8.42
N SER A 122 8.22 17.15 7.82
CA SER A 122 9.37 17.58 7.01
C SER A 122 8.96 18.40 5.78
N LEU A 123 7.77 18.13 5.24
CA LEU A 123 7.19 18.84 4.08
C LEU A 123 6.29 20.03 4.47
N GLY A 124 6.15 20.33 5.76
CA GLY A 124 5.29 21.41 6.27
C GLY A 124 3.79 21.10 6.23
N LEU A 125 3.41 19.83 6.01
CA LEU A 125 2.02 19.37 6.06
C LEU A 125 1.66 19.07 7.52
N THR A 126 0.80 19.91 8.09
CA THR A 126 0.48 19.86 9.54
C THR A 126 -0.89 19.27 9.84
N ASN A 127 -1.80 19.22 8.86
CA ASN A 127 -3.18 18.77 9.07
C ASN A 127 -3.39 17.32 8.56
N PRO A 128 -3.56 16.31 9.44
CA PRO A 128 -3.74 14.92 9.04
C PRO A 128 -5.14 14.61 8.49
N GLN A 129 -6.10 15.53 8.61
CA GLN A 129 -7.47 15.38 8.05
C GLN A 129 -7.58 15.93 6.63
N GLU A 130 -6.58 16.67 6.16
CA GLU A 130 -6.56 17.16 4.79
C GLU A 130 -6.21 16.03 3.82
N ILE A 131 -6.90 16.04 2.67
CA ILE A 131 -6.64 15.09 1.60
C ILE A 131 -5.52 15.66 0.76
N TRP A 132 -4.36 15.01 0.79
CA TRP A 132 -3.22 15.38 -0.04
C TRP A 132 -3.53 15.21 -1.53
N THR A 133 -3.06 16.17 -2.31
CA THR A 133 -3.06 16.10 -3.78
C THR A 133 -2.10 15.01 -4.28
N LEU A 134 -2.21 14.62 -5.55
CA LEU A 134 -1.32 13.61 -6.12
C LEU A 134 0.16 13.98 -5.96
N ALA A 135 0.53 15.24 -6.24
CA ALA A 135 1.90 15.74 -6.12
C ALA A 135 2.41 15.72 -4.67
N GLU A 136 1.55 16.04 -3.69
CA GLU A 136 1.89 15.97 -2.26
C GLU A 136 2.08 14.52 -1.81
N ASN A 137 1.20 13.59 -2.22
CA ASN A 137 1.38 12.18 -1.93
C ASN A 137 2.71 11.65 -2.51
N SER A 138 3.04 12.02 -3.76
CA SER A 138 4.32 11.62 -4.37
C SER A 138 5.53 12.15 -3.58
N ARG A 139 5.47 13.40 -3.10
CA ARG A 139 6.53 13.97 -2.24
C ARG A 139 6.63 13.25 -0.90
N VAL A 140 5.51 13.07 -0.20
CA VAL A 140 5.48 12.36 1.09
C VAL A 140 6.04 10.96 0.95
N LEU A 141 5.72 10.25 -0.14
CA LEU A 141 6.23 8.91 -0.38
C LEU A 141 7.76 8.90 -0.53
N LEU A 142 8.32 9.80 -1.32
CA LEU A 142 9.76 9.89 -1.55
C LEU A 142 10.53 10.33 -0.29
N GLU A 143 10.00 11.31 0.44
CA GLU A 143 10.59 11.75 1.70
C GLU A 143 10.50 10.67 2.79
N ALA A 144 9.36 9.98 2.90
CA ALA A 144 9.22 8.86 3.83
C ALA A 144 10.22 7.74 3.50
N PHE A 145 10.39 7.44 2.20
CA PHE A 145 11.38 6.47 1.74
C PHE A 145 12.80 6.85 2.18
N LYS A 146 13.22 8.10 1.96
CA LYS A 146 14.54 8.58 2.43
C LYS A 146 14.71 8.44 3.93
N LEU A 147 13.71 8.88 4.70
CA LEU A 147 13.74 8.81 6.16
C LEU A 147 13.87 7.36 6.67
N PHE A 148 13.24 6.39 6.00
CA PHE A 148 13.43 4.97 6.35
C PHE A 148 14.88 4.52 6.18
N PHE A 149 15.53 4.86 5.07
CA PHE A 149 16.91 4.48 4.81
C PHE A 149 17.92 5.28 5.66
N GLU A 150 17.65 6.54 5.98
CA GLU A 150 18.56 7.36 6.77
C GLU A 150 18.47 7.06 8.28
N LYS A 151 17.25 6.89 8.80
CA LYS A 151 17.01 6.76 10.25
C LYS A 151 16.83 5.32 10.70
N ARG A 152 16.37 4.42 9.82
CA ARG A 152 15.98 3.05 10.19
C ARG A 152 16.66 1.96 9.34
N GLU A 153 17.82 2.26 8.76
CA GLU A 153 18.59 1.32 7.91
C GLU A 153 18.78 -0.07 8.56
N LYS A 154 19.00 -0.11 9.88
CA LYS A 154 19.24 -1.35 10.64
C LYS A 154 18.00 -2.23 10.82
N GLU A 155 16.81 -1.65 10.69
CA GLU A 155 15.54 -2.35 10.84
C GLU A 155 15.02 -2.87 9.49
N ILE A 156 15.53 -2.33 8.38
CA ILE A 156 15.20 -2.76 7.02
C ILE A 156 15.52 -4.25 6.86
N GLY A 157 14.53 -5.00 6.38
CA GLY A 157 14.60 -6.46 6.26
C GLY A 157 13.79 -7.19 7.33
N ASN A 158 13.31 -6.52 8.38
CA ASN A 158 12.47 -7.11 9.42
C ASN A 158 11.34 -6.18 9.88
N LEU A 159 11.10 -5.06 9.19
CA LEU A 159 10.03 -4.12 9.57
C LEU A 159 8.66 -4.72 9.28
N VAL A 160 7.79 -4.62 10.27
CA VAL A 160 6.36 -4.93 10.16
C VAL A 160 5.61 -3.62 10.32
N PHE A 161 4.59 -3.40 9.49
CA PHE A 161 3.77 -2.21 9.58
C PHE A 161 3.12 -2.10 10.97
N ASP A 162 3.28 -0.94 11.60
CA ASP A 162 2.58 -0.53 12.81
C ASP A 162 1.72 0.70 12.52
N LYS A 163 0.48 0.71 13.01
CA LYS A 163 -0.45 1.84 12.89
C LYS A 163 -0.08 3.00 13.82
N ASP A 164 0.71 2.72 14.84
CA ASP A 164 1.18 3.72 15.80
C ASP A 164 2.49 4.37 15.32
N ASP A 165 3.20 3.75 14.36
CA ASP A 165 4.36 4.33 13.68
C ASP A 165 3.94 5.36 12.61
N GLN A 166 4.19 6.63 12.92
CA GLN A 166 3.79 7.74 12.07
C GLN A 166 4.42 7.66 10.67
N LEU A 167 5.69 7.27 10.55
CA LEU A 167 6.39 7.20 9.26
C LEU A 167 5.81 6.10 8.36
N ALA A 168 5.49 4.94 8.94
CA ALA A 168 4.91 3.82 8.22
C ALA A 168 3.49 4.13 7.72
N VAL A 169 2.68 4.79 8.55
CA VAL A 169 1.32 5.21 8.17
C VAL A 169 1.36 6.26 7.05
N GLU A 170 2.27 7.23 7.12
CA GLU A 170 2.45 8.23 6.07
C GLU A 170 2.86 7.59 4.74
N PHE A 171 3.82 6.65 4.78
CA PHE A 171 4.25 5.90 3.61
C PHE A 171 3.10 5.11 2.97
N VAL A 172 2.38 4.31 3.77
CA VAL A 172 1.27 3.49 3.29
C VAL A 172 0.13 4.34 2.73
N THR A 173 -0.18 5.46 3.39
CA THR A 173 -1.22 6.39 2.94
C THR A 173 -0.86 6.99 1.59
N ALA A 174 0.36 7.53 1.46
CA ALA A 174 0.83 8.14 0.23
C ALA A 174 0.82 7.13 -0.94
N ALA A 175 1.36 5.94 -0.73
CA ALA A 175 1.36 4.87 -1.73
C ALA A 175 -0.06 4.42 -2.12
N ALA A 176 -0.96 4.27 -1.14
CA ALA A 176 -2.34 3.88 -1.40
C ALA A 176 -3.11 4.95 -2.17
N ASN A 177 -2.87 6.23 -1.88
CA ASN A 177 -3.48 7.35 -2.60
C ASN A 177 -2.99 7.45 -4.05
N ILE A 178 -1.68 7.30 -4.30
CA ILE A 178 -1.14 7.28 -5.67
C ILE A 178 -1.76 6.14 -6.46
N ARG A 179 -1.82 4.94 -5.87
CA ARG A 179 -2.49 3.79 -6.50
C ARG A 179 -3.98 4.05 -6.71
N ALA A 180 -4.69 4.61 -5.72
CA ALA A 180 -6.10 4.95 -5.84
C ALA A 180 -6.35 5.89 -7.04
N HIS A 181 -5.47 6.89 -7.22
CA HIS A 181 -5.50 7.79 -8.37
C HIS A 181 -5.38 7.02 -9.70
N SER A 182 -4.42 6.09 -9.81
CA SER A 182 -4.25 5.25 -11.02
C SER A 182 -5.52 4.49 -11.40
N PHE A 183 -6.33 4.04 -10.44
CA PHE A 183 -7.59 3.31 -10.70
C PHE A 183 -8.85 4.21 -10.68
N GLY A 184 -8.69 5.54 -10.56
CA GLY A 184 -9.81 6.49 -10.50
C GLY A 184 -10.66 6.36 -9.23
N ILE A 185 -10.05 5.91 -8.13
CA ILE A 185 -10.65 5.81 -6.79
C ILE A 185 -10.39 7.13 -6.04
N PRO A 186 -11.35 7.67 -5.28
CA PRO A 186 -11.14 8.88 -4.47
C PRO A 186 -9.98 8.73 -3.48
N LEU A 187 -9.18 9.79 -3.37
CA LEU A 187 -8.12 9.94 -2.37
C LEU A 187 -8.73 10.11 -0.98
N HIS A 188 -8.01 9.68 0.04
CA HIS A 188 -8.42 9.82 1.44
C HIS A 188 -7.34 10.52 2.25
N SER A 189 -7.75 11.11 3.36
CA SER A 189 -6.85 11.74 4.31
C SER A 189 -5.99 10.71 5.06
N LEU A 190 -4.89 11.18 5.66
CA LEU A 190 -4.03 10.36 6.51
C LEU A 190 -4.81 9.76 7.69
N PHE A 191 -5.69 10.55 8.30
CA PHE A 191 -6.53 10.09 9.41
C PHE A 191 -7.46 8.93 9.02
N GLU A 192 -8.15 9.06 7.88
CA GLU A 192 -9.02 8.00 7.37
C GLU A 192 -8.23 6.76 6.98
N ALA A 193 -7.09 6.94 6.30
CA ALA A 193 -6.21 5.85 5.91
C ALA A 193 -5.68 5.08 7.11
N LYS A 194 -5.27 5.77 8.19
CA LYS A 194 -4.87 5.14 9.47
C LYS A 194 -5.99 4.33 10.08
N GLY A 195 -7.21 4.87 10.11
CA GLY A 195 -8.38 4.16 10.61
C GLY A 195 -8.71 2.91 9.80
N VAL A 196 -8.63 2.99 8.46
CA VAL A 196 -8.82 1.85 7.57
C VAL A 196 -7.73 0.81 7.79
N ALA A 197 -6.45 1.21 7.78
CA ALA A 197 -5.29 0.33 7.93
C ALA A 197 -5.29 -0.44 9.26
N GLY A 198 -5.66 0.23 10.36
CA GLY A 198 -5.72 -0.37 11.68
C GLY A 198 -6.88 -1.35 11.88
N ASN A 199 -7.95 -1.25 11.08
CA ASN A 199 -9.18 -2.04 11.22
C ASN A 199 -9.33 -3.13 10.14
N ILE A 200 -8.27 -3.45 9.39
CA ILE A 200 -8.32 -4.49 8.35
C ILE A 200 -8.43 -5.87 9.00
N VAL A 201 -9.56 -6.55 8.76
CA VAL A 201 -9.74 -7.96 9.13
C VAL A 201 -9.38 -8.83 7.93
N HIS A 202 -8.38 -9.69 8.10
CA HIS A 202 -8.01 -10.68 7.09
C HIS A 202 -9.16 -11.68 6.92
N ALA A 203 -9.64 -11.85 5.69
CA ALA A 203 -10.65 -12.84 5.35
C ALA A 203 -10.00 -14.05 4.68
N VAL A 204 -10.31 -15.25 5.17
CA VAL A 204 -9.85 -16.52 4.58
C VAL A 204 -11.00 -17.15 3.80
N ALA A 205 -10.76 -17.54 2.55
CA ALA A 205 -11.79 -18.10 1.67
C ALA A 205 -12.44 -19.36 2.27
N THR A 206 -11.68 -20.19 2.98
CA THR A 206 -12.17 -21.41 3.65
C THR A 206 -13.15 -21.09 4.77
N THR A 207 -12.87 -20.07 5.59
CA THR A 207 -13.80 -19.61 6.64
C THR A 207 -15.12 -19.16 6.02
N ASN A 208 -15.08 -18.36 4.95
CA ASN A 208 -16.31 -17.92 4.27
C ASN A 208 -17.11 -19.10 3.70
N ALA A 209 -16.43 -20.10 3.12
CA ALA A 209 -17.09 -21.30 2.61
C ALA A 209 -17.73 -22.14 3.73
N ILE A 210 -17.05 -22.30 4.85
CA ILE A 210 -17.56 -23.03 6.03
C ILE A 210 -18.80 -22.32 6.58
N ILE A 211 -18.71 -21.00 6.81
CA ILE A 211 -19.84 -20.22 7.33
C ILE A 211 -21.03 -20.25 6.36
N ALA A 212 -20.78 -20.11 5.05
CA ALA A 212 -21.85 -20.24 4.05
C ALA A 212 -22.52 -21.63 4.08
N GLY A 213 -21.73 -22.71 4.21
CA GLY A 213 -22.24 -24.07 4.36
C GLY A 213 -23.12 -24.22 5.61
N LEU A 214 -22.68 -23.68 6.75
CA LEU A 214 -23.44 -23.69 8.00
C LEU A 214 -24.75 -22.90 7.88
N ILE A 215 -24.73 -21.73 7.23
CA ILE A 215 -25.94 -20.93 6.98
C ILE A 215 -26.97 -21.74 6.17
N VAL A 216 -26.53 -22.46 5.14
CA VAL A 216 -27.44 -23.30 4.32
C VAL A 216 -28.01 -24.46 5.13
N ILE A 217 -27.21 -25.13 5.96
CA ILE A 217 -27.68 -26.21 6.83
C ILE A 217 -28.74 -25.70 7.81
N GLU A 218 -28.52 -24.55 8.45
CA GLU A 218 -29.50 -23.96 9.36
C GLU A 218 -30.76 -23.50 8.60
N ALA A 219 -30.62 -22.92 7.41
CA ALA A 219 -31.77 -22.55 6.58
C ALA A 219 -32.65 -23.75 6.20
N ILE A 220 -32.05 -24.93 5.96
CA ILE A 220 -32.82 -26.17 5.70
C ILE A 220 -33.63 -26.57 6.94
N LYS A 221 -33.06 -26.46 8.14
CA LYS A 221 -33.79 -26.76 9.39
C LYS A 221 -34.98 -25.82 9.61
N VAL A 222 -34.81 -24.53 9.30
CA VAL A 222 -35.90 -23.54 9.33
C VAL A 222 -37.06 -23.99 8.43
N LEU A 223 -36.75 -24.40 7.21
CA LEU A 223 -37.76 -24.83 6.23
C LEU A 223 -38.45 -26.15 6.62
N GLN A 224 -37.82 -26.97 7.45
CA GLN A 224 -38.38 -28.22 7.96
C GLN A 224 -39.19 -28.03 9.26
N ASP A 225 -39.40 -26.79 9.71
CA ASP A 225 -40.11 -26.47 10.94
C ASP A 225 -39.45 -27.09 12.20
N ASP A 226 -38.17 -27.47 12.11
CA ASP A 226 -37.42 -28.14 13.17
C ASP A 226 -36.75 -27.12 14.12
N TYR A 227 -37.57 -26.24 14.70
CA TYR A 227 -37.10 -25.13 15.54
C TYR A 227 -36.47 -25.57 16.88
N LYS A 228 -36.56 -26.86 17.24
CA LYS A 228 -35.99 -27.39 18.49
C LYS A 228 -34.50 -27.74 18.36
N ASN A 229 -34.00 -27.85 17.13
CA ASN A 229 -32.60 -28.21 16.83
C ASN A 229 -31.74 -27.03 16.37
N TYR A 230 -32.19 -25.78 16.54
CA TYR A 230 -31.29 -24.64 16.39
C TYR A 230 -30.18 -24.70 17.42
N ARG A 231 -28.96 -24.56 16.95
CA ARG A 231 -27.82 -24.27 17.81
C ARG A 231 -27.30 -22.91 17.45
N GLN A 232 -27.76 -21.91 18.19
CA GLN A 232 -27.05 -20.66 18.30
C GLN A 232 -25.96 -20.91 19.33
N ASN A 233 -24.76 -21.30 18.86
CA ASN A 233 -23.61 -21.29 19.75
C ASN A 233 -23.33 -19.81 20.05
N ASP A 234 -23.63 -19.38 21.27
CA ASP A 234 -23.13 -18.13 21.84
C ASP A 234 -21.60 -18.21 21.88
N ILE A 235 -20.92 -17.78 20.81
CA ILE A 235 -19.45 -17.75 20.71
C ILE A 235 -18.91 -16.38 21.17
N LEU A 236 -19.73 -15.55 21.84
CA LEU A 236 -19.28 -14.27 22.40
C LEU A 236 -19.83 -14.09 23.82
N SER A 237 -19.19 -14.76 24.79
CA SER A 237 -19.18 -14.35 26.20
C SER A 237 -17.75 -14.37 26.73
#